data_AF-A0AA96YQQ0-F1
#
_entry.id   AF-A0AA96YQQ0-F1
#
_cell.length_a   1.000
_cell.length_b   1.000
_cell.length_c   1.000
_cell.angle_alpha   90.00
_cell.angle_beta   90.00
_cell.angle_gamma   90.00
#
_symmetry.space_group_name_H-M   'P 1'
#
loop_
_entity.id
_entity.type
_entity.pdbx_description
1 polymer ?
#
loop_
_entity_poly.entity_id
_entity_poly.type
_entity_poly.pdbx_seq_one_letter_code
_entity_poly.pdbx_strand_id
1 'polypeptide(L)'
;MTIDKEKLKALAEAATPGRHYDRLESAGGGIKYECTGDDGSLVLKVDHKNNEFGFVGDRGEADEAFFLACSPATILALLAEIEHLQDLVAEWRRSSPVLPSRACAAIIDQLKAENEDYKSGQERYEQIIEDLKAEYEALRKALGEISGQVDGNIRCAVRDVVNCRGDVQDIYGYCDNIDEIIEAAMAKEANHG
;
A
#
# COMPACT_ATOMS: atom_id res chain seq x y z
N MET A 1 21.24 -13.55 23.17
CA MET A 1 22.56 -14.12 23.41
C MET A 1 23.51 -13.50 22.39
N THR A 2 24.55 -12.79 22.83
CA THR A 2 25.49 -12.12 21.91
C THR A 2 26.71 -13.03 21.76
N ILE A 3 27.05 -13.39 20.53
CA ILE A 3 28.21 -14.22 20.24
C ILE A 3 29.46 -13.34 20.30
N ASP A 4 30.46 -13.76 21.09
CA ASP A 4 31.79 -13.15 21.10
C ASP A 4 32.59 -13.65 19.88
N LYS A 5 32.47 -12.89 18.78
CA LYS A 5 33.05 -13.24 17.48
C LYS A 5 34.58 -13.20 17.50
N GLU A 6 35.17 -12.28 18.24
CA GLU A 6 36.64 -12.15 18.32
C GLU A 6 37.24 -13.35 19.05
N LYS A 7 36.65 -13.72 20.20
CA LYS A 7 37.07 -14.91 20.92
C LYS A 7 36.91 -16.17 20.08
N LEU A 8 35.79 -16.32 19.37
CA LEU A 8 35.54 -17.49 18.52
C LEU A 8 36.52 -17.55 17.35
N LYS A 9 36.82 -16.42 16.72
CA LYS A 9 37.84 -16.30 15.66
C LYS A 9 39.22 -16.71 16.16
N ALA A 10 39.65 -16.16 17.30
CA ALA A 10 40.95 -16.48 17.89
C ALA A 10 41.09 -17.97 18.22
N LEU A 11 40.03 -18.59 18.75
CA LEU A 11 40.00 -20.03 19.02
C LEU A 11 40.08 -20.86 17.74
N ALA A 12 39.37 -20.45 16.68
CA ALA A 12 39.42 -21.14 15.39
C ALA A 12 40.79 -21.00 14.71
N GLU A 13 41.41 -19.82 14.73
CA GLU A 13 42.76 -19.60 14.17
C GLU A 13 43.84 -20.37 14.92
N ALA A 14 43.71 -20.52 16.24
CA ALA A 14 44.65 -21.30 17.06
C ALA A 14 44.48 -22.82 16.92
N ALA A 15 43.31 -23.29 16.45
CA ALA A 15 43.03 -24.71 16.30
C ALA A 15 43.84 -25.33 15.15
N THR A 16 44.30 -26.56 15.34
CA THR A 16 45.06 -27.26 14.29
C THR A 16 44.14 -27.66 13.13
N PRO A 17 44.44 -27.24 11.88
CA PRO A 17 43.61 -27.59 10.72
C PRO A 17 43.47 -29.10 10.50
N GLY A 18 42.27 -29.55 10.15
CA GLY A 18 42.01 -30.93 9.70
C GLY A 18 42.05 -32.02 10.76
N ARG A 19 42.19 -31.68 12.05
CA ARG A 19 42.29 -32.67 13.15
C ARG A 19 40.98 -32.90 13.91
N HIS A 20 39.88 -33.17 13.21
CA HIS A 20 38.60 -33.57 13.86
C HIS A 20 38.46 -35.08 14.09
N TYR A 21 39.59 -35.79 14.12
CA TYR A 21 39.83 -37.25 14.21
C TYR A 21 39.91 -38.03 12.88
N ASP A 22 40.95 -38.86 12.82
CA ASP A 22 41.21 -39.91 11.83
C ASP A 22 41.02 -41.25 12.58
N ARG A 23 40.06 -42.09 12.14
CA ARG A 23 39.91 -43.46 12.66
C ARG A 23 41.06 -44.30 12.10
N LEU A 24 42.20 -44.31 12.78
CA LEU A 24 43.25 -45.29 12.48
C LEU A 24 42.82 -46.67 13.01
N GLU A 25 42.35 -47.54 12.11
CA GLU A 25 42.04 -48.96 12.39
C GLU A 25 43.21 -49.71 13.07
N SER A 26 44.46 -49.25 12.89
CA SER A 26 45.67 -49.99 13.30
C SER A 26 46.39 -49.45 14.54
N ALA A 27 45.92 -48.38 15.20
CA ALA A 27 46.75 -47.65 16.18
C ALA A 27 46.25 -47.65 17.63
N GLY A 28 45.12 -48.27 17.97
CA GLY A 28 44.58 -48.22 19.34
C GLY A 28 44.34 -46.79 19.85
N GLY A 29 44.11 -45.84 18.92
CA GLY A 29 44.07 -44.40 19.14
C GLY A 29 42.81 -43.91 19.86
N GLY A 30 42.74 -44.13 21.18
CA GLY A 30 41.67 -43.62 22.02
C GLY A 30 41.81 -42.14 22.36
N ILE A 31 40.68 -41.41 22.33
CA ILE A 31 40.49 -40.16 23.11
C ILE A 31 40.79 -40.51 24.57
N LYS A 32 41.74 -39.81 25.17
CA LYS A 32 42.36 -40.32 26.40
C LYS A 32 41.56 -40.00 27.68
N TYR A 33 40.60 -39.06 27.64
CA TYR A 33 39.86 -38.56 28.80
C TYR A 33 38.48 -37.99 28.38
N GLU A 34 37.46 -38.21 29.21
CA GLU A 34 36.06 -37.79 29.01
C GLU A 34 35.91 -36.29 28.65
N CYS A 35 34.93 -35.94 27.82
CA CYS A 35 34.59 -34.55 27.49
C CYS A 35 33.16 -34.24 27.90
N THR A 36 32.95 -33.10 28.56
CA THR A 36 31.62 -32.62 28.95
C THR A 36 31.13 -31.48 28.07
N GLY A 37 29.82 -31.41 27.85
CA GLY A 37 29.14 -30.32 27.17
C GLY A 37 29.14 -29.03 28.01
N ASP A 38 28.61 -27.96 27.43
CA ASP A 38 28.43 -26.66 28.10
C ASP A 38 27.41 -26.71 29.25
N ASP A 39 26.49 -27.67 29.19
CA ASP A 39 25.55 -28.01 30.27
C ASP A 39 26.14 -28.96 31.34
N GLY A 40 27.42 -29.34 31.21
CA GLY A 40 28.11 -30.25 32.10
C GLY A 40 27.77 -31.74 31.90
N SER A 41 26.94 -32.08 30.91
CA SER A 41 26.65 -33.47 30.54
C SER A 41 27.88 -34.16 29.94
N LEU A 42 27.99 -35.48 30.09
CA LEU A 42 29.06 -36.25 29.45
C LEU A 42 28.75 -36.39 27.95
N VAL A 43 29.63 -35.88 27.09
CA VAL A 43 29.45 -35.82 25.63
C VAL A 43 30.34 -36.82 24.91
N LEU A 44 31.59 -37.02 25.33
CA LEU A 44 32.50 -38.02 24.76
C LEU A 44 33.07 -38.92 25.86
N LYS A 45 33.03 -40.24 25.65
CA LYS A 45 33.63 -41.22 26.57
C LYS A 45 34.48 -42.24 25.80
N VAL A 46 35.53 -42.70 26.48
CA VAL A 46 36.35 -43.83 26.06
C VAL A 46 36.45 -44.80 27.24
N ASP A 47 35.80 -45.96 27.10
CA ASP A 47 35.84 -47.06 28.06
C ASP A 47 36.50 -48.27 27.43
N HIS A 48 37.81 -48.39 27.65
CA HIS A 48 38.60 -49.52 27.15
C HIS A 48 38.20 -50.87 27.76
N LYS A 49 37.53 -50.90 28.93
CA LYS A 49 37.10 -52.16 29.54
C LYS A 49 35.83 -52.71 28.88
N ASN A 50 34.95 -51.81 28.45
CA ASN A 50 33.68 -52.15 27.82
C ASN A 50 33.68 -51.97 26.28
N ASN A 51 34.81 -51.54 25.70
CA ASN A 51 34.98 -51.26 24.27
C ASN A 51 33.99 -50.19 23.75
N GLU A 52 33.60 -49.24 24.60
CA GLU A 52 32.70 -48.13 24.26
C GLU A 52 33.54 -46.88 23.96
N PHE A 53 33.42 -46.35 22.74
CA PHE A 53 34.15 -45.15 22.31
C PHE A 53 33.25 -44.27 21.46
N GLY A 54 33.19 -42.97 21.76
CA GLY A 54 32.49 -41.99 20.92
C GLY A 54 31.58 -41.05 21.70
N PHE A 55 30.65 -40.43 20.99
CA PHE A 55 29.65 -39.54 21.56
C PHE A 55 28.60 -40.34 22.36
N VAL A 56 28.26 -39.85 23.55
CA VAL A 56 27.37 -40.55 24.50
C VAL A 56 25.91 -40.13 24.27
N GLY A 57 25.00 -41.10 24.21
CA GLY A 57 23.55 -40.88 24.15
C GLY A 57 22.89 -41.34 22.84
N ASP A 58 21.56 -41.30 22.80
CA ASP A 58 20.74 -41.81 21.68
C ASP A 58 21.01 -41.12 20.33
N ARG A 59 21.67 -39.96 20.35
CA ARG A 59 22.00 -39.16 19.16
C ARG A 59 23.50 -39.09 18.86
N GLY A 60 24.32 -39.95 19.46
CA GLY A 60 25.78 -39.88 19.37
C GLY A 60 26.32 -39.78 17.93
N GLU A 61 25.74 -40.50 16.96
CA GLU A 61 26.13 -40.38 15.54
C GLU A 61 25.85 -38.99 14.94
N ALA A 62 24.74 -38.36 15.32
CA ALA A 62 24.38 -37.02 14.86
C ALA A 62 25.25 -35.94 15.52
N ASP A 63 25.57 -36.13 16.80
CA ASP A 63 26.47 -35.24 17.55
C ASP A 63 27.90 -35.30 17.01
N GLU A 64 28.36 -36.50 16.63
CA GLU A 64 29.61 -36.70 15.90
C GLU A 64 29.61 -35.97 14.57
N ALA A 65 28.57 -36.14 13.75
CA ALA A 65 28.45 -35.46 12.46
C ALA A 65 28.46 -33.93 12.59
N PHE A 66 27.75 -33.39 13.59
CA PHE A 66 27.73 -31.95 13.86
C PHE A 66 29.10 -31.44 14.33
N PHE A 67 29.76 -32.16 15.23
CA PHE A 67 31.10 -31.82 15.70
C PHE A 67 32.13 -31.81 14.55
N LEU A 68 32.08 -32.80 13.66
CA LEU A 68 32.93 -32.87 12.47
C LEU A 68 32.67 -31.71 11.50
N ALA A 69 31.42 -31.25 11.37
CA ALA A 69 31.06 -30.11 10.53
C ALA A 69 31.56 -28.77 11.10
N CYS A 70 31.68 -28.66 12.43
CA CYS A 70 32.15 -27.48 13.15
C CYS A 70 33.70 -27.32 13.11
N SER A 71 34.29 -27.45 11.93
CA SER A 71 35.73 -27.27 11.76
C SER A 71 36.16 -25.80 11.89
N PRO A 72 37.42 -25.49 12.27
CA PRO A 72 37.95 -24.13 12.26
C PRO A 72 37.72 -23.41 10.94
N ALA A 73 37.89 -24.12 9.81
CA ALA A 73 37.65 -23.57 8.48
C ALA A 73 36.17 -23.17 8.30
N THR A 74 35.24 -24.03 8.73
CA THR A 74 33.80 -23.74 8.69
C THR A 74 33.46 -22.52 9.54
N ILE A 75 33.98 -22.45 10.78
CA ILE A 75 33.72 -21.34 11.70
C ILE A 75 34.27 -20.02 11.13
N LEU A 76 35.49 -20.02 10.60
CA LEU A 76 36.08 -18.83 9.97
C LEU A 76 35.29 -18.38 8.74
N ALA A 77 34.84 -19.31 7.90
CA ALA A 77 34.01 -19.00 6.74
C ALA A 77 32.67 -18.37 7.16
N LEU A 78 32.01 -18.90 8.18
CA LEU A 78 30.77 -18.32 8.72
C LEU A 78 30.99 -16.93 9.32
N LEU A 79 32.10 -16.70 10.03
CA LEU A 79 32.42 -15.39 10.57
C LEU A 79 32.66 -14.36 9.45
N ALA A 80 33.37 -14.74 8.39
CA ALA A 80 33.58 -13.89 7.22
C ALA A 80 32.26 -13.55 6.51
N GLU A 81 31.35 -14.51 6.35
CA GLU A 81 30.02 -14.28 5.78
C GLU A 81 29.19 -13.32 6.65
N ILE A 82 29.26 -13.47 7.97
CA ILE A 82 28.58 -12.56 8.89
C ILE A 82 29.14 -11.13 8.76
N GLU A 83 30.47 -10.97 8.71
CA GLU A 83 31.11 -9.66 8.48
C GLU A 83 30.63 -9.05 7.15
N HIS A 84 30.63 -9.82 6.07
CA HIS A 84 30.15 -9.38 4.76
C HIS A 84 28.67 -8.95 4.76
N LEU A 85 27.79 -9.75 5.37
CA LEU A 85 26.37 -9.41 5.49
C LEU A 85 26.14 -8.17 6.34
N GLN A 86 26.94 -7.96 7.39
CA GLN A 86 26.87 -6.74 8.20
C GLN A 86 27.27 -5.51 7.40
N ASP A 87 28.30 -5.61 6.55
CA ASP A 87 28.70 -4.54 5.65
C ASP A 87 27.63 -4.22 4.61
N LEU A 88 27.03 -5.25 3.99
CA LEU A 88 25.90 -5.08 3.06
C LEU A 88 24.70 -4.41 3.72
N VAL A 89 24.36 -4.80 4.96
CA VAL A 89 23.27 -4.16 5.71
C VAL A 89 23.62 -2.70 6.03
N ALA A 90 24.88 -2.40 6.37
CA ALA A 90 25.33 -1.04 6.63
C ALA A 90 25.31 -0.18 5.35
N GLU A 91 25.71 -0.74 4.21
CA GLU A 91 25.60 -0.10 2.90
C GLU A 91 24.15 0.11 2.49
N TRP A 92 23.31 -0.91 2.64
CA TRP A 92 21.89 -0.78 2.37
C TRP A 92 21.24 0.26 3.27
N ARG A 93 21.59 0.35 4.55
CA ARG A 93 21.10 1.43 5.43
C ARG A 93 21.59 2.83 5.02
N ARG A 94 22.78 2.93 4.43
CA ARG A 94 23.33 4.20 3.90
C ARG A 94 22.71 4.60 2.57
N SER A 95 22.41 3.63 1.70
CA SER A 95 21.92 3.84 0.33
C SER A 95 20.41 3.77 0.21
N SER A 96 19.74 3.06 1.12
CA SER A 96 18.28 2.98 1.19
C SER A 96 17.76 4.31 1.72
N PRO A 97 16.92 5.01 0.94
CA PRO A 97 16.29 6.24 1.40
C PRO A 97 15.24 5.85 2.44
N VAL A 98 15.64 5.68 3.69
CA VAL A 98 14.68 5.58 4.79
C VAL A 98 14.06 6.97 4.97
N LEU A 99 12.74 7.01 4.77
CA LEU A 99 11.78 8.12 4.92
C LEU A 99 11.66 9.03 3.69
N PRO A 100 10.44 9.49 3.36
CA PRO A 100 10.28 10.57 2.39
C PRO A 100 11.22 11.68 2.86
N SER A 101 12.16 12.06 2.00
CA SER A 101 12.92 13.30 2.19
C SER A 101 11.92 14.37 2.65
N ARG A 102 12.29 15.25 3.57
CA ARG A 102 11.41 16.39 3.96
C ARG A 102 10.82 17.10 2.72
N ALA A 103 11.56 17.10 1.61
CA ALA A 103 11.07 17.55 0.30
C ALA A 103 9.91 16.69 -0.25
N CYS A 104 10.00 15.36 -0.21
CA CYS A 104 8.91 14.47 -0.60
C CYS A 104 7.68 14.60 0.30
N ALA A 105 7.85 14.79 1.62
CA ALA A 105 6.73 15.04 2.52
C ALA A 105 6.02 16.36 2.20
N ALA A 106 6.79 17.42 1.97
CA ALA A 106 6.24 18.72 1.54
C ALA A 106 5.51 18.63 0.19
N ILE A 107 6.06 17.87 -0.78
CA ILE A 107 5.41 17.63 -2.07
C ILE A 107 4.10 16.85 -1.89
N ILE A 108 4.07 15.84 -1.01
CA ILE A 108 2.85 15.07 -0.73
C ILE A 108 1.77 15.99 -0.11
N ASP A 109 2.14 16.85 0.83
CA ASP A 109 1.20 17.75 1.48
C ASP A 109 0.69 18.82 0.50
N GLN A 110 1.56 19.35 -0.36
CA GLN A 110 1.17 20.25 -1.44
C GLN A 110 0.18 19.57 -2.40
N LEU A 111 0.49 18.36 -2.86
CA LEU A 111 -0.40 17.62 -3.77
C LEU A 111 -1.75 17.31 -3.12
N LYS A 112 -1.80 17.08 -1.81
CA LYS A 112 -3.08 16.91 -1.09
C LYS A 112 -3.89 18.20 -1.10
N ALA A 113 -3.26 19.33 -0.80
CA ALA A 113 -3.93 20.63 -0.82
C ALA A 113 -4.45 20.98 -2.22
N GLU A 114 -3.66 20.75 -3.26
CA GLU A 114 -4.08 20.94 -4.65
C GLU A 114 -5.27 20.03 -5.01
N ASN A 115 -5.24 18.75 -4.63
CA ASN A 115 -6.36 17.84 -4.86
C ASN A 115 -7.65 18.27 -4.14
N GLU A 116 -7.54 18.83 -2.94
CA GLU A 116 -8.69 19.35 -2.20
C GLU A 116 -9.29 20.59 -2.89
N ASP A 117 -8.44 21.49 -3.37
CA ASP A 117 -8.88 22.65 -4.16
C ASP A 117 -9.57 22.22 -5.46
N TYR A 118 -8.98 21.30 -6.22
CA TYR A 118 -9.58 20.74 -7.44
C TYR A 118 -10.95 20.11 -7.17
N LYS A 119 -11.08 19.35 -6.08
CA LYS A 119 -12.35 18.73 -5.70
C LYS A 119 -13.40 19.77 -5.37
N SER A 120 -13.04 20.80 -4.60
CA SER A 120 -13.96 21.90 -4.26
C SER A 120 -14.38 22.69 -5.50
N GLY A 121 -13.46 22.89 -6.45
CA GLY A 121 -13.74 23.50 -7.74
C GLY A 121 -14.71 22.66 -8.57
N GLN A 122 -14.50 21.35 -8.64
CA GLN A 122 -15.39 20.44 -9.34
C GLN A 122 -16.81 20.45 -8.76
N GLU A 123 -16.96 20.43 -7.44
CA GLU A 123 -18.28 20.51 -6.77
C GLU A 123 -19.01 21.81 -7.12
N ARG A 124 -18.29 22.95 -7.20
CA ARG A 124 -18.88 24.23 -7.65
C ARG A 124 -19.32 24.18 -9.11
N TYR A 125 -18.51 23.59 -9.99
CA TYR A 125 -18.89 23.44 -11.40
C TYR A 125 -20.10 22.53 -11.57
N GLU A 126 -20.18 21.43 -10.83
CA GLU A 126 -21.34 20.54 -10.84
C GLU A 126 -22.60 21.28 -10.40
N GLN A 127 -22.54 22.08 -9.33
CA GLN A 127 -23.67 22.88 -8.90
C GLN A 127 -24.13 23.89 -9.98
N ILE A 128 -23.19 24.63 -10.57
CA ILE A 128 -23.50 25.59 -11.66
C ILE A 128 -24.16 24.87 -12.84
N ILE A 129 -23.69 23.66 -13.20
CA ILE A 129 -24.27 22.87 -14.28
C ILE A 129 -25.70 22.42 -13.94
N GLU A 130 -25.97 22.03 -12.70
CA GLU A 130 -27.32 21.67 -12.25
C GLU A 130 -28.26 22.87 -12.28
N ASP A 131 -27.83 24.01 -11.79
CA ASP A 131 -28.62 25.25 -11.78
C ASP A 131 -28.96 25.69 -13.22
N LEU A 132 -27.96 25.72 -14.12
CA LEU A 132 -28.16 26.04 -15.53
C LEU A 132 -29.11 25.06 -16.24
N LYS A 133 -29.04 23.76 -15.91
CA LYS A 133 -29.98 22.76 -16.45
C LYS A 133 -31.40 23.03 -15.97
N ALA A 134 -31.56 23.38 -14.69
CA ALA A 134 -32.87 23.69 -14.11
C ALA A 134 -33.48 24.96 -14.72
N GLU A 135 -32.68 26.00 -14.94
CA GLU A 135 -33.10 27.21 -15.65
C GLU A 135 -33.48 26.92 -17.10
N TYR A 136 -32.66 26.16 -17.81
CA TYR A 136 -32.94 25.76 -19.20
C TYR A 136 -34.27 25.00 -19.31
N GLU A 137 -34.54 24.06 -18.39
CA GLU A 137 -35.79 23.30 -18.39
C GLU A 137 -37.00 24.19 -18.05
N ALA A 138 -36.85 25.14 -17.12
CA ALA A 138 -37.90 26.10 -16.79
C ALA A 138 -38.24 27.00 -17.99
N LEU A 139 -37.23 27.56 -18.67
CA LEU A 139 -37.41 28.37 -19.88
C LEU A 139 -38.03 27.55 -21.02
N ARG A 140 -37.58 26.31 -21.21
CA ARG A 140 -38.14 25.40 -22.22
C ARG A 140 -39.62 25.13 -21.96
N LYS A 141 -40.00 24.93 -20.70
CA LYS A 141 -41.40 24.72 -20.31
C LYS A 141 -42.25 25.98 -20.56
N ALA A 142 -41.78 27.15 -20.12
CA ALA A 142 -42.47 28.42 -20.35
C ALA A 142 -42.68 28.70 -21.84
N LEU A 143 -41.66 28.43 -22.67
CA LEU A 143 -41.78 28.54 -24.13
C LEU A 143 -42.87 27.60 -24.69
N GLY A 144 -42.96 26.38 -24.17
CA GLY A 144 -44.03 25.44 -24.51
C GLY A 144 -45.42 25.95 -24.15
N GLU A 145 -45.57 26.56 -22.98
CA GLU A 145 -46.84 27.14 -22.51
C GLU A 145 -47.26 28.35 -23.36
N ILE A 146 -46.32 29.25 -23.69
CA ILE A 146 -46.54 30.37 -24.61
C ILE A 146 -46.95 29.86 -25.99
N SER A 147 -46.26 28.84 -26.51
CA SER A 147 -46.64 28.22 -27.78
C SER A 147 -48.06 27.66 -27.73
N GLY A 148 -48.48 27.10 -26.59
CA GLY A 148 -49.84 26.64 -26.35
C GLY A 148 -50.88 27.78 -26.39
N GLN A 149 -50.58 28.93 -25.78
CA GLN A 149 -51.43 30.12 -25.85
C GLN A 149 -51.56 30.65 -27.28
N VAL A 150 -50.44 30.74 -28.00
CA VAL A 150 -50.44 31.25 -29.38
C VAL A 150 -51.20 30.31 -30.31
N ASP A 151 -50.90 29.02 -30.28
CA ASP A 151 -51.43 28.06 -31.25
C ASP A 151 -52.83 27.56 -30.91
N GLY A 152 -53.10 27.37 -29.62
CA GLY A 152 -54.37 26.85 -29.11
C GLY A 152 -55.45 27.93 -28.96
N ASN A 153 -55.07 29.15 -28.58
CA ASN A 153 -56.02 30.19 -28.21
C ASN A 153 -55.99 31.37 -29.20
N ILE A 154 -54.87 32.09 -29.32
CA ILE A 154 -54.80 33.34 -30.09
C ILE A 154 -55.08 33.10 -31.58
N ARG A 155 -54.45 32.09 -32.20
CA ARG A 155 -54.72 31.75 -33.60
C ARG A 155 -56.17 31.31 -33.84
N CYS A 156 -56.81 30.70 -32.85
CA CYS A 156 -58.22 30.31 -32.92
C CYS A 156 -59.13 31.55 -32.85
N ALA A 157 -58.90 32.42 -31.86
CA ALA A 157 -59.64 33.68 -31.71
C ALA A 157 -59.53 34.56 -32.97
N VAL A 158 -58.31 34.75 -33.51
CA VAL A 158 -58.08 35.51 -34.75
C VAL A 158 -58.82 34.87 -35.94
N ARG A 159 -58.81 33.54 -36.06
CA ARG A 159 -59.54 32.82 -37.12
C ARG A 159 -61.05 33.05 -37.01
N ASP A 160 -61.61 33.03 -35.81
CA ASP A 160 -63.05 33.22 -35.60
C ASP A 160 -63.47 34.66 -35.91
N VAL A 161 -62.64 35.66 -35.58
CA VAL A 161 -62.82 37.06 -36.02
C VAL A 161 -62.85 37.17 -37.54
N VAL A 162 -61.83 36.60 -38.21
CA VAL A 162 -61.71 36.65 -39.69
C VAL A 162 -62.90 35.99 -40.37
N ASN A 163 -63.47 34.94 -39.78
CA ASN A 163 -64.64 34.24 -40.30
C ASN A 163 -65.98 34.85 -39.85
N CYS A 164 -65.97 36.02 -39.19
CA CYS A 164 -67.17 36.70 -38.71
C CYS A 164 -68.07 35.84 -37.81
N ARG A 165 -67.48 35.02 -36.93
CA ARG A 165 -68.26 34.28 -35.92
C ARG A 165 -68.74 35.23 -34.82
N GLY A 166 -69.92 34.97 -34.27
CA GLY A 166 -70.59 35.87 -33.32
C GLY A 166 -70.10 35.79 -31.87
N ASP A 167 -69.31 34.77 -31.52
CA ASP A 167 -68.79 34.54 -30.17
C ASP A 167 -67.27 34.46 -30.23
N VAL A 168 -66.62 35.63 -30.29
CA VAL A 168 -65.17 35.76 -30.37
C VAL A 168 -64.59 35.79 -28.97
N GLN A 169 -63.61 34.92 -28.71
CA GLN A 169 -62.90 34.84 -27.43
C GLN A 169 -62.02 36.08 -27.16
N ASP A 170 -61.85 36.43 -25.89
CA ASP A 170 -61.04 37.58 -25.47
C ASP A 170 -59.54 37.33 -25.68
N ILE A 171 -58.97 38.04 -26.65
CA ILE A 171 -57.56 37.93 -27.00
C ILE A 171 -56.64 38.54 -25.94
N TYR A 172 -57.10 39.58 -25.22
CA TYR A 172 -56.26 40.26 -24.23
C TYR A 172 -56.00 39.38 -23.02
N GLY A 173 -57.00 38.62 -22.56
CA GLY A 173 -56.78 37.61 -21.51
C GLY A 173 -55.75 36.54 -21.88
N TYR A 174 -55.61 36.17 -23.15
CA TYR A 174 -54.53 35.26 -23.59
C TYR A 174 -53.15 35.94 -23.61
N CYS A 175 -53.10 37.22 -23.96
CA CYS A 175 -51.87 38.02 -23.88
C CYS A 175 -51.42 38.21 -22.42
N ASP A 176 -52.34 38.54 -21.51
CA ASP A 176 -52.05 38.68 -20.08
C ASP A 176 -51.49 37.37 -19.51
N ASN A 177 -52.06 36.22 -19.88
CA ASN A 177 -51.52 34.91 -19.51
C ASN A 177 -50.10 34.66 -20.05
N ILE A 178 -49.78 35.12 -21.27
CA ILE A 178 -48.42 35.01 -21.82
C ILE A 178 -47.46 35.88 -21.01
N ASP A 179 -47.86 37.10 -20.66
CA ASP A 179 -47.04 38.01 -19.85
C ASP A 179 -46.78 37.42 -18.45
N GLU A 180 -47.78 36.81 -17.81
CA GLU A 180 -47.60 36.08 -16.54
C GLU A 180 -46.62 34.91 -16.67
N ILE A 181 -46.68 34.12 -17.76
CA ILE A 181 -45.75 33.01 -18.01
C ILE A 181 -44.31 33.53 -18.19
N ILE A 182 -44.14 34.65 -18.93
CA ILE A 182 -42.83 35.27 -19.15
C ILE A 182 -42.27 35.79 -17.82
N GLU A 183 -43.06 36.53 -17.04
CA GLU A 183 -42.64 37.05 -15.74
C GLU A 183 -42.23 35.93 -14.78
N ALA A 184 -43.02 34.84 -14.72
CA ALA A 184 -42.72 33.70 -13.87
C ALA A 184 -41.42 32.98 -14.28
N ALA A 185 -41.13 32.90 -15.57
CA ALA A 185 -39.90 32.28 -16.08
C ALA A 185 -38.66 33.15 -15.82
N MET A 186 -38.79 34.47 -15.97
CA MET A 186 -37.69 35.43 -15.83
C MET A 186 -37.39 35.80 -14.37
N ALA A 187 -38.34 35.65 -13.44
CA ALA A 187 -38.15 35.96 -12.02
C ALA A 187 -37.00 35.17 -11.35
N LYS A 188 -36.54 34.06 -11.93
CA LYS A 188 -35.39 33.29 -11.44
C LYS A 188 -34.02 33.87 -11.85
N GLU A 189 -33.93 34.63 -12.95
CA GLU A 189 -32.68 35.26 -13.38
C GLU A 189 -32.25 36.40 -12.44
N ALA A 190 -33.21 37.08 -11.80
CA ALA A 190 -32.94 38.22 -10.91
C ALA A 190 -32.29 37.84 -9.55
N ASN A 191 -32.26 36.56 -9.19
CA ASN A 191 -31.71 36.07 -7.92
C ASN A 191 -30.27 35.54 -8.00
N HIS A 192 -29.66 35.53 -9.19
CA HIS A 192 -28.30 35.05 -9.44
C HIS A 192 -27.33 36.13 -9.96
N GLY A 193 -27.74 37.41 -9.90
CA GLY A 193 -26.94 38.59 -10.28
C GLY A 193 -26.18 39.22 -9.11
#